data_AF-A0A3D2GZK1-F1
#
_entry.id   AF-A0A3D2GZK1-F1
#
_cell.length_a   1.000
_cell.length_b   1.000
_cell.length_c   1.000
_cell.angle_alpha   90.00
_cell.angle_beta   90.00
_cell.angle_gamma   90.00
#
_symmetry.space_group_name_H-M   'P 1'
#
loop_
_entity.id
_entity.type
_entity.pdbx_description
1 polymer ?
#
loop_
_entity_poly.entity_id
_entity_poly.type
_entity_poly.pdbx_seq_one_letter_code
_entity_poly.pdbx_strand_id
1 'polypeptide(L)' 'MCAGAMVMSQLSACVYGAADARQGCCGSVYDLPGDAALSGVTAWRAGVLADECAEVMRDFFAKKRINP' A
#
# COMPACT_ATOMS: atom_id res chain seq x y z
N MET A 1 -8.70 -3.31 -2.63
CA MET A 1 -8.73 -3.33 -4.11
C MET A 1 -7.37 -3.66 -4.71
N CYS A 2 -6.36 -2.79 -4.59
CA CYS A 2 -5.10 -2.93 -5.32
C CYS A 2 -4.32 -4.22 -5.01
N ALA A 3 -4.19 -4.62 -3.74
CA ALA A 3 -3.47 -5.86 -3.39
C ALA A 3 -4.07 -7.10 -4.06
N GLY A 4 -5.41 -7.22 -4.09
CA GLY A 4 -6.07 -8.31 -4.81
C GLY A 4 -5.87 -8.25 -6.33
N ALA A 5 -5.87 -7.06 -6.92
CA ALA A 5 -5.56 -6.90 -8.35
C ALA A 5 -4.14 -7.33 -8.69
N MET A 6 -3.16 -7.03 -7.82
CA MET A 6 -1.77 -7.46 -7.97
C MET A 6 -1.65 -8.98 -7.97
N VAL A 7 -2.30 -9.65 -7.02
CA VAL A 7 -2.33 -11.12 -6.91
C VAL A 7 -2.98 -11.74 -8.14
N MET A 8 -4.16 -11.25 -8.54
CA MET A 8 -4.87 -11.77 -9.73
C MET A 8 -4.10 -11.52 -11.04
N SER A 9 -3.28 -10.47 -11.09
CA SER A 9 -2.41 -10.17 -12.24
C SER A 9 -1.07 -10.91 -12.19
N GLN A 10 -0.84 -11.75 -11.18
CA GLN A 10 0.38 -12.53 -10.97
C GLN A 10 1.65 -11.67 -10.99
N LEU A 11 1.58 -10.48 -10.38
CA LEU A 11 2.77 -9.65 -10.22
C LEU A 11 3.77 -10.35 -9.29
N SER A 12 5.05 -10.34 -9.68
CA SER A 12 6.10 -10.98 -8.89
C SER A 12 6.41 -10.22 -7.60
N ALA A 13 6.34 -8.89 -7.65
CA ALA A 13 6.66 -8.05 -6.50
C ALA A 13 5.95 -6.68 -6.50
N CYS A 14 5.83 -6.10 -5.31
CA CYS A 14 5.40 -4.71 -5.09
C CYS A 14 6.31 -3.99 -4.11
N VAL A 15 6.78 -2.80 -4.48
CA VAL A 15 7.59 -1.94 -3.62
C VAL A 15 6.84 -0.63 -3.44
N TYR A 16 6.63 -0.23 -2.19
CA TYR A 16 5.92 0.99 -1.86
C TYR A 16 6.59 1.76 -0.72
N GLY A 17 6.24 3.04 -0.61
CA GLY A 17 6.75 3.94 0.43
C GLY A 17 5.97 3.84 1.74
N ALA A 18 5.19 4.86 2.04
CA ALA A 18 4.43 4.95 3.29
C ALA A 18 3.33 3.88 3.36
N ALA A 19 3.21 3.22 4.53
CA ALA A 19 2.14 2.28 4.81
C ALA A 19 0.84 3.01 5.19
N ASP A 20 -0.29 2.41 4.82
CA ASP A 20 -1.61 2.88 5.24
C ASP A 20 -2.11 2.04 6.42
N ALA A 21 -2.00 2.60 7.63
CA ALA A 21 -2.42 1.94 8.87
C ALA A 21 -3.95 1.69 8.97
N ARG A 22 -4.76 2.35 8.13
CA ARG A 22 -6.22 2.25 8.17
C ARG A 22 -6.79 1.30 7.13
N GLN A 23 -6.15 1.18 5.97
CA GLN A 23 -6.70 0.44 4.83
C GLN A 23 -5.68 -0.41 4.07
N GLY A 24 -4.41 -0.44 4.48
CA GLY A 24 -3.37 -1.18 3.79
C GLY A 24 -3.58 -2.71 3.82
N CYS A 25 -3.41 -3.36 2.67
CA CYS A 25 -3.57 -4.82 2.50
C CYS A 25 -2.26 -5.57 2.20
N CYS A 26 -1.11 -4.91 2.40
CA CYS A 26 0.22 -5.53 2.38
C CYS A 26 0.82 -5.41 3.80
N GLY A 27 0.21 -6.10 4.78
CA GLY A 27 0.71 -6.19 6.16
C GLY A 27 0.25 -5.10 7.14
N SER A 28 -0.60 -4.15 6.76
CA SER A 28 -1.14 -3.15 7.70
C SER A 28 -2.43 -3.63 8.39
N VAL A 29 -3.53 -3.76 7.64
CA VAL A 29 -4.80 -4.31 8.14
C VAL A 29 -4.91 -5.79 7.79
N TYR A 30 -4.50 -6.15 6.57
CA TYR A 30 -4.45 -7.51 6.06
C TYR A 30 -3.15 -7.71 5.27
N ASP A 31 -2.77 -8.96 5.05
CA ASP A 31 -1.73 -9.35 4.11
C ASP A 31 -2.35 -10.25 3.02
N LEU A 32 -3.02 -9.64 2.05
CA LEU A 32 -3.64 -10.36 0.93
C LEU A 32 -2.60 -11.08 0.05
N PRO A 33 -1.47 -10.45 -0.32
CA PRO A 33 -0.44 -11.12 -1.14
C PRO A 33 0.20 -12.34 -0.50
N GLY A 34 0.19 -12.42 0.84
CA GLY A 34 0.67 -13.56 1.61
C GLY A 34 -0.39 -14.61 1.94
N ASP A 35 -1.65 -14.41 1.56
CA ASP A 35 -2.72 -15.35 1.86
C ASP A 35 -2.61 -16.61 0.99
N ALA A 36 -2.38 -17.76 1.64
CA ALA A 36 -2.24 -19.05 0.98
C ALA A 36 -3.52 -19.52 0.26
N ALA A 37 -4.69 -18.93 0.56
CA ALA A 37 -5.93 -19.21 -0.16
C ALA A 37 -5.98 -18.54 -1.54
N LEU A 38 -5.12 -17.55 -1.82
CA LEU A 38 -5.07 -16.84 -3.08
C LEU A 38 -3.95 -17.39 -3.98
N SER A 39 -4.19 -17.44 -5.29
CA SER A 39 -3.25 -18.01 -6.25
C SER A 39 -2.04 -17.10 -6.49
N GLY A 40 -0.82 -17.62 -6.29
CA GLY A 40 0.44 -16.91 -6.53
C GLY A 40 0.84 -16.00 -5.36
N VAL A 41 2.11 -16.08 -4.95
CA VAL A 41 2.65 -15.23 -3.88
C VAL A 41 3.30 -14.00 -4.50
N THR A 42 2.71 -12.82 -4.27
CA THR A 42 3.33 -11.55 -4.65
C THR A 42 4.17 -11.04 -3.48
N ALA A 43 5.49 -11.04 -3.62
CA ALA A 43 6.38 -10.49 -2.61
C ALA A 43 6.14 -8.97 -2.47
N TRP A 44 6.30 -8.41 -1.27
CA TRP A 44 6.19 -6.96 -1.11
C TRP A 44 7.22 -6.39 -0.14
N ARG A 45 7.60 -5.13 -0.39
CA ARG A 45 8.50 -4.36 0.47
C ARG A 45 7.91 -2.96 0.71
N ALA A 46 7.73 -2.64 1.97
CA ALA A 46 7.35 -1.31 2.44
C ALA A 46 8.58 -0.44 2.73
N GLY A 47 8.36 0.85 2.93
CA GLY A 47 9.33 1.73 3.60
C GLY A 47 10.25 2.51 2.66
N VAL A 48 10.13 2.35 1.33
CA VAL A 48 11.02 3.05 0.39
C VAL A 48 10.64 4.52 0.32
N LEU A 49 11.49 5.40 0.87
CA LEU A 49 11.20 6.84 1.01
C LEU A 49 9.86 7.09 1.74
N ALA A 50 9.62 6.35 2.82
CA ALA A 50 8.34 6.39 3.51
C ALA A 50 8.01 7.76 4.10
N ASP A 51 9.01 8.46 4.63
CA ASP A 51 8.81 9.77 5.24
C ASP A 51 8.42 10.82 4.20
N GLU A 52 9.09 10.81 3.05
CA GLU A 52 8.83 11.68 1.91
C GLU A 52 7.45 11.36 1.28
N CYS A 53 7.13 10.09 1.10
CA CYS A 53 5.80 9.68 0.61
C CYS A 53 4.69 10.13 1.57
N ALA A 54 4.92 10.02 2.88
CA ALA A 54 3.96 10.45 3.89
C ALA A 54 3.83 11.98 3.93
N GLU A 55 4.92 12.72 3.71
CA GLU A 55 4.92 14.18 3.66
C GLU A 55 4.06 14.71 2.51
N VAL A 56 4.22 14.17 1.30
CA VAL A 56 3.38 14.53 0.15
C VAL A 56 1.88 14.39 0.47
N MET A 57 1.51 13.30 1.13
CA MET A 57 0.11 13.05 1.52
C MET A 57 -0.36 14.03 2.61
N ARG A 58 0.46 14.29 3.63
CA ARG A 58 0.14 15.27 4.69
C ARG A 58 -0.09 16.65 4.11
N ASP A 59 0.80 17.11 3.24
CA ASP A 59 0.73 18.41 2.60
C ASP A 59 -0.52 18.58 1.73
N PHE A 60 -0.85 17.55 0.94
CA PHE A 60 -2.04 17.55 0.11
C PHE A 60 -3.31 17.72 0.95
N PHE A 61 -3.48 16.93 2.02
CA PHE A 61 -4.67 17.01 2.86
C PHE A 61 -4.71 18.26 3.73
N ALA A 62 -3.56 18.79 4.17
CA ALA A 62 -3.50 20.07 4.86
C ALA A 62 -4.04 21.19 3.98
N LYS A 63 -3.56 21.30 2.73
CA LYS A 63 -4.02 22.29 1.74
C LYS A 63 -5.51 22.13 1.43
N LYS A 64 -5.98 20.89 1.24
CA LYS A 64 -7.39 20.60 0.91
C LYS A 64 -8.36 20.96 2.05
N ARG A 65 -7.95 20.88 3.31
CA ARG A 65 -8.82 21.23 4.46
C ARG A 65 -8.94 22.73 4.69
N ILE A 66 -7.96 23.51 4.23
CA ILE A 66 -7.95 24.98 4.36
C ILE A 66 -8.81 25.64 3.27
N ASN A 67 -8.96 24.99 2.12
CA ASN A 67 -9.77 25.48 1.00
C ASN A 67 -11.04 24.60 0.84
N PRO A 68 -12.15 24.93 1.54
CA PRO A 68 -13.37 24.13 1.53
C PRO A 68 -14.06 24.09 0.15
#